data_AF-A0A353YA93-F1
#
_entry.id   AF-A0A353YA93-F1
#
_cell.length_a   1.000
_cell.length_b   1.000
_cell.length_c   1.000
_cell.angle_alpha   90.00
_cell.angle_beta   90.00
_cell.angle_gamma   90.00
#
_symmetry.space_group_name_H-M   'P 1'
#
loop_
_entity.id
_entity.type
_entity.pdbx_description
1 polymer ?
#
loop_
_entity_poly.entity_id
_entity_poly.type
_entity_poly.pdbx_seq_one_letter_code
_entity_poly.pdbx_strand_id
1 'polypeptide(L)'
;SNWPLFAEKTKQLLGQDKVAVIFGCWTSVSRKSVLPVVEEMNGLLFYPVQYEGEELSKNVFYTGAAPNQQAIPAVDYLMSKDGGSAKRWVLLGTDYVYPRTTNKILR
;
A
#
# COMPACT_ATOMS: atom_id res chain seq x y z
N SER A 1 -0.40 -15.45 -2.29
CA SER A 1 0.87 -15.37 -3.03
C SER A 1 2.02 -15.83 -2.14
N ASN A 2 3.22 -16.06 -2.70
CA ASN A 2 4.41 -16.45 -1.95
C ASN A 2 5.17 -15.21 -1.47
N TRP A 3 4.94 -14.80 -0.22
CA TRP A 3 5.54 -13.59 0.37
C TRP A 3 7.04 -13.72 0.69
N PRO A 4 7.54 -14.87 1.20
CA PRO A 4 8.98 -15.09 1.34
C PRO A 4 9.77 -14.86 0.05
N LEU A 5 9.19 -15.23 -1.10
CA LEU A 5 9.84 -15.03 -2.40
C LEU A 5 10.09 -13.55 -2.74
N PHE A 6 9.23 -12.63 -2.28
CA PHE A 6 9.45 -11.19 -2.48
C PHE A 6 10.71 -10.71 -1.75
N ALA A 7 10.91 -11.14 -0.51
CA ALA A 7 12.09 -10.80 0.27
C ALA A 7 13.36 -11.41 -0.36
N GLU A 8 13.29 -12.67 -0.76
CA GLU A 8 14.39 -13.38 -1.44
C GLU A 8 14.81 -12.67 -2.74
N LYS A 9 13.85 -12.35 -3.61
CA LYS A 9 14.13 -11.65 -4.86
C LYS A 9 14.62 -10.23 -4.65
N THR A 10 14.16 -9.55 -3.60
CA THR A 10 14.71 -8.24 -3.24
C THR A 10 16.19 -8.34 -2.85
N LYS A 11 16.55 -9.35 -2.03
CA LYS A 11 17.96 -9.60 -1.68
C LYS A 11 18.81 -9.92 -2.90
N GLN A 12 18.28 -10.69 -3.85
CA GLN A 12 18.95 -10.97 -5.12
C GLN A 12 19.16 -9.69 -5.93
N LEU A 13 18.12 -8.88 -6.14
CA LEU A 13 18.17 -7.65 -6.93
C LEU A 13 19.20 -6.65 -6.39
N LEU A 14 19.21 -6.44 -5.06
CA LEU A 14 20.14 -5.49 -4.43
C LEU A 14 21.55 -6.08 -4.27
N GLY A 15 21.64 -7.36 -3.92
CA GLY A 15 22.89 -8.02 -3.55
C GLY A 15 23.70 -8.52 -4.75
N GLN A 16 23.05 -9.16 -5.71
CA GLN A 16 23.68 -9.80 -6.87
C GLN A 16 23.55 -8.94 -8.12
N ASP A 17 22.32 -8.52 -8.46
CA ASP A 17 22.05 -7.80 -9.70
C ASP A 17 22.42 -6.31 -9.60
N LYS A 18 22.72 -5.83 -8.38
CA LYS A 18 23.17 -4.47 -8.06
C LYS A 18 22.26 -3.38 -8.66
N VAL A 19 20.95 -3.61 -8.66
CA VAL A 19 20.00 -2.61 -9.18
C VAL A 19 20.03 -1.35 -8.32
N ALA A 20 19.91 -0.19 -8.96
CA ALA A 20 19.86 1.10 -8.26
C ALA A 20 18.51 1.31 -7.53
N VAL A 21 17.44 0.74 -8.07
CA VAL A 21 16.06 0.97 -7.59
C VAL A 21 15.17 -0.21 -7.98
N ILE A 22 14.18 -0.50 -7.13
CA ILE A 22 13.16 -1.52 -7.35
C ILE A 22 11.82 -0.83 -7.54
N PHE A 23 11.10 -1.19 -8.61
CA PHE A 23 9.69 -0.86 -8.79
C PHE A 23 8.88 -2.14 -8.63
N GLY A 24 8.02 -2.22 -7.63
CA GLY A 24 7.28 -3.47 -7.43
C GLY A 24 6.48 -3.56 -6.14
N CYS A 25 6.12 -4.81 -5.83
CA CYS A 25 5.06 -5.18 -4.90
C CYS A 25 3.67 -4.75 -5.43
N TRP A 26 2.64 -5.39 -4.91
CA TRP A 26 1.24 -5.10 -5.29
C TRP A 26 0.31 -5.09 -4.08
N THR A 27 0.59 -5.97 -3.12
CA THR A 27 -0.12 -6.04 -1.85
C THR A 27 0.75 -5.42 -0.76
N SER A 28 0.16 -4.69 0.17
CA SER A 28 0.73 -4.37 1.49
C SER A 28 1.50 -5.54 2.13
N VAL A 29 1.05 -6.80 2.05
CA VAL A 29 1.85 -7.94 2.57
C VAL A 29 3.14 -8.14 1.79
N SER A 30 3.11 -8.11 0.45
CA SER A 30 4.35 -8.17 -0.35
C SER A 30 5.30 -7.01 0.00
N ARG A 31 4.77 -5.79 0.16
CA ARG A 31 5.56 -4.63 0.59
C ARG A 31 6.15 -4.81 1.98
N LYS A 32 5.37 -5.28 2.95
CA LYS A 32 5.83 -5.56 4.32
C LYS A 32 6.90 -6.65 4.36
N SER A 33 6.88 -7.61 3.43
CA SER A 33 7.95 -8.61 3.30
C SER A 33 9.24 -8.03 2.72
N VAL A 34 9.14 -7.04 1.82
CA VAL A 34 10.30 -6.37 1.20
C VAL A 34 10.90 -5.31 2.11
N LEU A 35 10.09 -4.64 2.93
CA LEU A 35 10.48 -3.49 3.75
C LEU A 35 11.74 -3.72 4.60
N PRO A 36 11.87 -4.82 5.37
CA PRO A 36 13.08 -5.05 6.18
C PRO A 36 14.34 -5.20 5.31
N VAL A 37 14.20 -5.78 4.11
CA VAL A 37 15.33 -6.01 3.20
C VAL A 37 15.84 -4.70 2.61
N VAL A 38 14.94 -3.82 2.17
CA VAL A 38 15.35 -2.53 1.59
C VAL A 38 15.92 -1.60 2.66
N GLU A 39 15.46 -1.70 3.91
CA GLU A 39 16.03 -0.94 5.03
C GLU A 39 17.41 -1.48 5.43
N GLU A 40 17.56 -2.80 5.56
CA GLU A 40 18.84 -3.45 5.91
C GLU A 40 19.92 -3.18 4.84
N MET A 41 19.56 -3.27 3.57
CA MET A 41 20.49 -3.13 2.44
C MET A 41 20.58 -1.70 1.89
N ASN A 42 19.89 -0.74 2.53
CA ASN A 42 19.74 0.64 2.07
C ASN A 42 19.33 0.74 0.58
N GLY A 43 18.44 -0.14 0.13
CA GLY A 43 17.86 -0.13 -1.21
C GLY A 43 16.73 0.90 -1.34
N LEU A 44 16.33 1.21 -2.58
CA LEU A 44 15.19 2.08 -2.85
C LEU A 44 14.05 1.28 -3.48
N LEU A 45 12.85 1.39 -2.91
CA LEU A 45 11.62 0.80 -3.42
C LEU A 45 10.63 1.91 -3.82
N PHE A 46 10.15 1.86 -5.06
CA PHE A 46 8.98 2.59 -5.51
C PHE A 46 7.78 1.65 -5.45
N TYR A 47 6.86 1.94 -4.54
CA TYR A 47 5.62 1.19 -4.36
C TYR A 47 4.49 1.84 -5.17
N PRO A 48 3.96 1.18 -6.22
CA PRO A 48 3.07 1.81 -7.20
C PRO A 48 1.58 1.73 -6.86
N VAL A 49 1.21 1.12 -5.73
CA VAL A 49 -0.18 0.80 -5.40
C VAL A 49 -0.63 1.55 -4.15
N GLN A 50 -1.94 1.74 -4.01
CA GLN A 50 -2.57 2.23 -2.79
C GLN A 50 -2.08 1.46 -1.53
N TYR A 51 -1.96 2.18 -0.43
CA TYR A 51 -1.51 1.66 0.87
C TYR A 51 -2.24 2.37 2.01
N GLU A 52 -2.06 1.89 3.22
CA GLU A 52 -2.84 2.29 4.39
C GLU A 52 -2.47 3.69 4.94
N GLY A 53 -1.31 4.25 4.57
CA GLY A 53 -0.84 5.56 5.06
C GLY A 53 -0.04 5.53 6.36
N GLU A 54 0.03 4.39 7.06
CA GLU A 54 0.59 4.30 8.42
C GLU A 54 2.09 3.93 8.49
N GLU A 55 2.74 3.68 7.35
CA GLU A 55 4.15 3.27 7.31
C GLU A 55 5.05 4.37 6.76
N LEU A 56 6.15 4.61 7.47
CA LEU A 56 7.17 5.61 7.14
C LEU A 56 8.53 4.94 7.04
N SER A 57 9.12 4.98 5.85
CA SER A 57 10.49 4.51 5.62
C SER A 57 11.20 5.42 4.65
N LYS A 58 12.49 5.70 4.90
CA LYS A 58 13.33 6.52 4.01
C LYS A 58 13.68 5.78 2.70
N ASN A 59 13.54 4.46 2.71
CA ASN A 59 13.88 3.58 1.60
C ASN A 59 12.69 3.30 0.67
N VAL A 60 11.51 3.86 0.96
CA VAL A 60 10.29 3.59 0.21
C VAL A 60 9.62 4.89 -0.26
N PHE A 61 9.43 5.00 -1.56
CA PHE A 61 8.59 6.01 -2.19
C PHE A 61 7.20 5.42 -2.43
N TYR A 62 6.21 5.95 -1.72
CA TYR A 62 4.79 5.61 -1.91
C TYR A 62 4.21 6.51 -3.00
N THR A 63 3.83 5.90 -4.11
CA THR A 63 3.30 6.65 -5.28
C THR A 63 1.81 6.44 -5.51
N GLY A 64 1.20 5.46 -4.83
CA GLY A 64 -0.25 5.27 -4.81
C GLY A 64 -0.96 6.16 -3.77
N ALA A 65 -2.25 6.40 -4.00
CA ALA A 65 -3.08 7.19 -3.09
C ALA A 65 -3.23 6.52 -1.72
N ALA A 66 -3.16 7.33 -0.66
CA ALA A 66 -3.56 6.93 0.68
C ALA A 66 -5.09 7.12 0.88
N PRO A 67 -5.70 6.55 1.94
CA PRO A 67 -7.15 6.59 2.12
C PRO A 67 -7.73 8.01 2.20
N ASN A 68 -6.97 8.97 2.73
CA ASN A 68 -7.36 10.38 2.76
C ASN A 68 -7.41 11.06 1.38
N GLN A 69 -6.70 10.51 0.39
CA GLN A 69 -6.66 11.05 -0.97
C GLN A 69 -7.70 10.41 -1.90
N GLN A 70 -8.21 9.22 -1.56
CA GLN A 70 -9.14 8.48 -2.43
C GLN A 70 -10.42 8.06 -1.70
N ALA A 71 -10.28 7.34 -0.60
CA ALA A 71 -11.41 6.69 0.05
C ALA A 71 -12.31 7.69 0.79
N ILE A 72 -11.72 8.61 1.56
CA ILE A 72 -12.47 9.66 2.28
C ILE A 72 -13.22 10.55 1.28
N PRO A 73 -12.56 11.13 0.25
CA PRO A 73 -13.25 11.94 -0.75
C PRO A 73 -14.35 11.19 -1.49
N ALA A 74 -14.16 9.89 -1.76
CA ALA A 74 -15.18 9.08 -2.43
C ALA A 74 -16.43 8.88 -1.57
N VAL A 75 -16.28 8.62 -0.27
CA VAL A 75 -17.41 8.49 0.66
C VAL A 75 -18.10 9.84 0.86
N ASP A 76 -17.33 10.93 1.01
CA ASP A 76 -17.87 12.28 1.12
C ASP A 76 -18.68 12.67 -0.12
N TYR A 77 -18.14 12.37 -1.31
CA TYR A 77 -18.85 12.59 -2.57
C TYR A 77 -20.16 11.79 -2.61
N LEU A 78 -20.13 10.49 -2.33
CA LEU A 78 -21.31 9.62 -2.31
C LEU A 78 -22.42 10.13 -1.37
N MET A 79 -22.04 10.73 -0.24
CA MET A 79 -22.97 11.29 0.74
C MET A 79 -23.44 12.72 0.42
N SER A 80 -22.76 13.42 -0.49
CA SER A 80 -23.09 14.79 -0.91
C SER A 80 -24.36 14.84 -1.77
N LYS A 81 -24.89 16.05 -2.00
CA LYS A 81 -26.01 16.26 -2.92
C LYS A 81 -25.67 15.80 -4.35
N ASP A 82 -24.46 16.08 -4.79
CA ASP A 82 -24.01 15.80 -6.17
C ASP A 82 -23.75 14.30 -6.40
N GLY A 83 -23.37 13.56 -5.36
CA GLY A 83 -23.14 12.10 -5.42
C GLY A 83 -24.34 11.22 -5.06
N GLY A 84 -25.53 11.82 -4.86
CA GLY A 84 -26.78 11.06 -4.66
C GLY A 84 -27.30 10.99 -3.22
N SER A 85 -26.70 11.73 -2.29
CA SER A 85 -27.18 11.89 -0.90
C SER A 85 -27.35 10.56 -0.13
N ALA A 86 -26.47 9.59 -0.38
CA ALA A 86 -26.59 8.26 0.20
C ALA A 86 -26.62 8.34 1.74
N LYS A 87 -27.66 7.74 2.34
CA LYS A 87 -27.83 7.66 3.81
C LYS A 87 -27.42 6.32 4.40
N ARG A 88 -27.32 5.30 3.57
CA ARG A 88 -26.93 3.94 3.94
C ARG A 88 -25.97 3.40 2.90
N TRP A 89 -24.80 3.00 3.37
CA TRP A 89 -23.75 2.39 2.57
C TRP A 89 -23.00 1.40 3.45
N VAL A 90 -22.25 0.50 2.81
CA VAL A 90 -21.47 -0.52 3.50
C VAL A 90 -20.08 -0.56 2.92
N LEU A 91 -19.11 -0.92 3.76
CA LEU A 91 -17.74 -1.14 3.34
C LEU A 91 -17.50 -2.63 3.17
N LEU A 92 -17.32 -3.05 1.92
CA LEU A 92 -16.98 -4.42 1.58
C LEU A 92 -15.48 -4.54 1.36
N GLY A 93 -14.86 -5.55 1.95
CA GLY A 93 -13.43 -5.79 1.85
C GLY A 93 -13.10 -7.25 2.08
N THR A 94 -11.99 -7.71 1.49
CA THR A 94 -11.42 -9.02 1.81
C THR A 94 -10.79 -9.01 3.20
N ASP A 95 -10.60 -10.19 3.79
CA ASP A 95 -9.89 -10.33 5.06
C ASP A 95 -8.37 -10.12 4.87
N TYR A 96 -8.03 -8.85 4.68
CA TYR A 96 -6.72 -8.39 4.29
C TYR A 96 -6.45 -7.03 4.96
N VAL A 97 -5.18 -6.70 5.17
CA VAL A 97 -4.80 -5.51 5.95
C VAL A 97 -5.35 -4.21 5.36
N TYR A 98 -5.30 -4.05 4.03
CA TYR A 98 -5.71 -2.81 3.38
C TYR A 98 -7.20 -2.50 3.60
N PRO A 99 -8.17 -3.39 3.28
CA PRO A 99 -9.57 -3.14 3.57
C PRO A 99 -9.86 -3.00 5.07
N ARG A 100 -9.18 -3.75 5.94
CA ARG A 100 -9.39 -3.61 7.40
C ARG A 100 -8.99 -2.23 7.91
N THR A 101 -7.82 -1.73 7.51
CA THR A 101 -7.34 -0.42 7.97
C THR A 101 -8.12 0.71 7.31
N THR A 102 -8.36 0.63 6.00
CA THR A 102 -9.17 1.63 5.26
C THR A 102 -10.57 1.73 5.86
N ASN A 103 -11.21 0.60 6.19
CA ASN A 103 -12.54 0.61 6.78
C ASN A 103 -12.59 1.20 8.19
N LYS A 104 -11.48 1.15 8.94
CA LYS A 104 -11.38 1.83 10.23
C LYS A 104 -11.23 3.34 10.07
N ILE A 105 -10.50 3.79 9.05
CA ILE A 105 -10.31 5.21 8.74
C ILE A 105 -11.62 5.87 8.29
N LEU A 106 -12.46 5.15 7.55
CA LEU A 106 -13.74 5.63 7.03
C LEU A 106 -14.92 5.57 8.02
N ARG A 107 -14.68 5.03 9.22
CA ARG A 107 -15.71 4.88 10.27
C ARG A 107 -15.74 6.05 11.23
#